data_AF-S4PA13-F1
#
_entry.id   AF-S4PA13-F1
#
_cell.length_a   1.000
_cell.length_b   1.000
_cell.length_c   1.000
_cell.angle_alpha   90.00
_cell.angle_beta   90.00
_cell.angle_gamma   90.00
#
_symmetry.space_group_name_H-M   'P 1'
#
loop_
_entity.id
_entity.type
_entity.pdbx_description
1 polymer ?
#
loop_
_entity_poly.entity_id
_entity_poly.type
_entity_poly.pdbx_seq_one_letter_code
_entity_poly.pdbx_strand_id
1 'polypeptide(L)'
;MLSEHVLALHAGPKTKRKEGASTSKMNASIVSSQTDGDISSRLRLKSGEVIDTLPLVLLRKYIAYARRYVHPKLSVEAANILQDFYLELRHKHQGVSNDGAPITTRQLEACIRLTQARARVDLREEATARDASDVISLVEHSLMDTFSDEFGNIQLSRSINGSGVSSRNKVKKF
;
A
#
# COMPACT_ATOMS: atom_id res chain seq x y z
N MET A 1 -11.62 -38.17 -25.89
CA MET A 1 -11.46 -36.87 -25.18
C MET A 1 -10.19 -36.10 -25.56
N LEU A 2 -9.14 -36.70 -26.14
CA LEU A 2 -7.97 -35.96 -26.65
C LEU A 2 -8.00 -35.68 -28.16
N SER A 3 -8.70 -36.49 -28.97
CA SER A 3 -8.73 -36.30 -30.44
C SER A 3 -9.60 -35.12 -30.89
N GLU A 4 -10.64 -34.78 -30.11
CA GLU A 4 -11.58 -33.70 -30.44
C GLU A 4 -10.91 -32.32 -30.37
N HIS A 5 -10.02 -32.12 -29.40
CA HIS A 5 -9.30 -30.87 -29.21
C HIS A 5 -8.28 -30.60 -30.33
N VAL A 6 -7.62 -31.65 -30.82
CA VAL A 6 -6.61 -31.53 -31.89
C VAL A 6 -7.27 -31.25 -33.25
N LEU A 7 -8.44 -31.83 -33.50
CA LEU A 7 -9.21 -31.61 -34.73
C LEU A 7 -9.84 -30.21 -34.80
N ALA A 8 -10.21 -29.62 -33.66
CA ALA A 8 -10.78 -28.27 -33.59
C ALA A 8 -9.78 -27.16 -33.96
N LEU A 9 -8.49 -27.36 -33.69
CA LEU A 9 -7.44 -26.36 -33.97
C LEU A 9 -7.06 -26.25 -35.46
N HIS A 10 -7.41 -27.25 -36.28
CA HIS A 10 -7.03 -27.31 -37.70
C HIS A 10 -8.21 -27.09 -38.68
N ALA A 11 -9.43 -26.93 -38.18
CA ALA A 11 -10.58 -26.63 -39.03
C ALA A 11 -10.68 -25.12 -39.31
N GLY A 12 -10.36 -24.72 -40.54
CA GLY A 12 -10.46 -23.33 -41.01
C GLY A 12 -11.87 -22.72 -40.94
N PRO A 13 -12.01 -21.40 -41.16
CA PRO A 13 -13.13 -20.63 -40.66
C PRO A 13 -14.40 -20.86 -41.49
N LYS A 14 -15.47 -21.33 -40.84
CA LYS A 14 -16.83 -21.29 -41.39
C LYS A 14 -17.79 -20.48 -40.52
N THR A 15 -18.63 -19.75 -41.24
CA THR A 15 -19.58 -18.70 -40.88
C THR A 15 -20.86 -19.21 -40.17
N LYS A 16 -21.31 -18.43 -39.16
CA LYS A 16 -22.68 -18.18 -38.60
C LYS A 16 -23.59 -19.37 -38.17
N ARG A 17 -23.98 -19.42 -36.88
CA ARG A 17 -25.33 -19.10 -36.30
C ARG A 17 -25.47 -19.46 -34.78
N LYS A 18 -26.35 -18.70 -34.11
CA LYS A 18 -26.95 -18.77 -32.74
C LYS A 18 -27.36 -20.19 -32.27
N GLU A 19 -27.57 -20.57 -30.99
CA GLU A 19 -27.86 -19.94 -29.68
C GLU A 19 -27.69 -21.04 -28.57
N GLY A 20 -27.39 -20.68 -27.30
CA GLY A 20 -27.80 -21.49 -26.11
C GLY A 20 -26.74 -22.05 -25.14
N ALA A 21 -26.64 -21.42 -23.96
CA ALA A 21 -26.31 -21.94 -22.61
C ALA A 21 -24.87 -22.35 -22.19
N SER A 22 -24.38 -21.56 -21.21
CA SER A 22 -23.53 -21.90 -20.05
C SER A 22 -22.17 -22.58 -20.23
N THR A 23 -21.10 -21.81 -20.07
CA THR A 23 -20.02 -22.11 -19.08
C THR A 23 -19.07 -20.92 -18.92
N SER A 24 -18.98 -20.42 -17.68
CA SER A 24 -17.77 -19.92 -17.01
C SER A 24 -16.93 -18.84 -17.70
N LYS A 25 -17.44 -17.59 -17.69
CA LYS A 25 -16.59 -16.39 -17.75
C LYS A 25 -16.01 -16.12 -16.35
N MET A 26 -14.90 -16.76 -16.03
CA MET A 26 -14.03 -16.32 -14.94
C MET A 26 -12.69 -15.95 -15.59
N ASN A 27 -12.11 -14.85 -15.14
CA ASN A 27 -10.79 -14.30 -15.52
C ASN A 27 -10.79 -13.11 -16.49
N ALA A 28 -11.66 -12.12 -16.27
CA ALA A 28 -11.51 -10.81 -16.91
C ALA A 28 -11.81 -9.60 -16.00
N SER A 29 -11.95 -9.79 -14.68
CA SER A 29 -12.42 -8.75 -13.74
C SER A 29 -11.39 -8.30 -12.69
N ILE A 30 -10.12 -8.75 -12.75
CA ILE A 30 -9.09 -8.38 -11.76
C ILE A 30 -8.41 -7.02 -12.04
N VAL A 31 -8.67 -6.38 -13.18
CA VAL A 31 -8.10 -5.07 -13.53
C VAL A 31 -9.22 -4.08 -13.81
N SER A 32 -9.71 -3.39 -12.78
CA SER A 32 -10.34 -2.04 -12.81
C SER A 32 -11.40 -1.84 -11.71
N SER A 33 -10.99 -1.96 -10.45
CA SER A 33 -11.65 -1.20 -9.38
C SER A 33 -10.59 -0.36 -8.70
N GLN A 34 -10.17 0.70 -9.40
CA GLN A 34 -9.50 1.81 -8.74
C GLN A 34 -10.55 2.43 -7.80
N THR A 35 -10.63 1.91 -6.58
CA THR A 35 -11.27 2.66 -5.50
C THR A 35 -10.28 3.75 -5.12
N ASP A 36 -10.57 4.98 -5.53
CA ASP A 36 -9.85 6.20 -5.15
C ASP A 36 -10.22 6.60 -3.70
N GLY A 37 -10.30 5.61 -2.81
CA GLY A 37 -10.58 5.80 -1.39
C GLY A 37 -9.28 5.77 -0.58
N ASP A 38 -9.35 6.34 0.63
CA ASP A 38 -8.25 6.31 1.60
C ASP A 38 -7.73 4.89 1.85
N ILE A 39 -6.41 4.75 2.09
CA ILE A 39 -5.75 3.46 2.27
C ILE A 39 -6.39 2.64 3.40
N SER A 40 -6.83 3.29 4.47
CA SER A 40 -7.52 2.61 5.59
C SER A 40 -8.80 1.93 5.13
N SER A 41 -9.57 2.57 4.27
CA SER A 41 -10.81 2.01 3.72
C SER A 41 -10.55 0.80 2.83
N ARG A 42 -9.46 0.83 2.05
CA ARG A 42 -9.07 -0.22 1.11
C ARG A 42 -8.53 -1.48 1.80
N LEU A 43 -7.92 -1.32 2.98
CA LEU A 43 -7.33 -2.42 3.76
C LEU A 43 -8.31 -3.09 4.74
N ARG A 44 -9.52 -2.54 4.92
CA ARG A 44 -10.53 -3.13 5.81
C ARG A 44 -11.15 -4.38 5.20
N LEU A 45 -11.02 -5.50 5.91
CA LEU A 45 -11.70 -6.74 5.58
C LEU A 45 -13.22 -6.54 5.73
N LYS A 46 -14.00 -6.94 4.71
CA LYS A 46 -15.45 -6.88 4.79
C LYS A 46 -15.97 -8.04 5.66
N SER A 47 -17.04 -7.80 6.41
CA SER A 47 -17.67 -8.85 7.22
C SER A 47 -18.07 -10.04 6.35
N GLY A 48 -17.53 -11.23 6.64
CA GLY A 48 -17.79 -12.47 5.91
C GLY A 48 -16.86 -12.73 4.72
N GLU A 49 -15.87 -11.87 4.47
CA GLU A 49 -14.86 -12.10 3.44
C GLU A 49 -13.83 -13.15 3.90
N VAL A 50 -13.75 -14.26 3.17
CA VAL A 50 -12.78 -15.33 3.43
C VAL A 50 -11.49 -15.01 2.70
N ILE A 51 -10.40 -14.82 3.45
CA ILE A 51 -9.07 -14.58 2.89
C ILE A 51 -8.47 -15.91 2.46
N ASP A 52 -8.18 -16.07 1.17
CA ASP A 52 -7.34 -17.16 0.69
C ASP A 52 -5.88 -16.89 1.09
N THR A 53 -5.36 -17.70 2.00
CA THR A 53 -4.03 -17.47 2.57
C THR A 53 -2.94 -18.00 1.64
N LEU A 54 -1.99 -17.13 1.29
CA LEU A 54 -0.83 -17.54 0.50
C LEU A 54 0.05 -18.54 1.29
N PRO A 55 0.43 -19.69 0.72
CA PRO A 55 1.34 -20.62 1.38
C PRO A 55 2.68 -19.95 1.76
N LEU A 56 3.16 -20.22 2.98
CA LEU A 56 4.37 -19.57 3.53
C LEU A 56 5.62 -19.76 2.66
N VAL A 57 5.76 -20.94 2.05
CA VAL A 57 6.90 -21.25 1.15
C VAL A 57 6.88 -20.33 -0.07
N LEU A 58 5.70 -20.05 -0.62
CA LEU A 58 5.54 -19.17 -1.78
C LEU A 58 5.79 -17.71 -1.39
N LEU A 59 5.27 -17.27 -0.25
CA LEU A 59 5.51 -15.91 0.27
C LEU A 59 7.01 -15.62 0.45
N ARG A 60 7.77 -16.58 1.01
CA ARG A 60 9.23 -16.45 1.17
C ARG A 60 9.94 -16.30 -0.17
N LYS A 61 9.56 -17.12 -1.17
CA LYS A 61 10.12 -17.03 -2.53
C LYS A 61 9.77 -15.69 -3.19
N TYR A 62 8.54 -15.22 -3.01
CA TYR A 62 8.08 -13.94 -3.53
C TYR A 62 8.89 -12.76 -2.97
N ILE A 63 9.05 -12.69 -1.65
CA ILE A 63 9.84 -11.64 -0.98
C ILE A 63 11.30 -11.69 -1.45
N ALA A 64 11.89 -12.89 -1.54
CA ALA A 64 13.26 -13.04 -2.02
C ALA A 64 13.43 -12.57 -3.47
N TYR A 65 12.48 -12.89 -4.34
CA TYR A 65 12.46 -12.45 -5.74
C TYR A 65 12.35 -10.92 -5.83
N ALA A 66 11.35 -10.33 -5.18
CA ALA A 66 11.12 -8.88 -5.19
C ALA A 66 12.34 -8.09 -4.69
N ARG A 67 13.01 -8.57 -3.64
CA ARG A 67 14.22 -7.93 -3.10
C ARG A 67 15.42 -8.01 -4.04
N ARG A 68 15.54 -9.08 -4.83
CA ARG A 68 16.71 -9.35 -5.68
C ARG A 68 16.62 -8.70 -7.05
N TYR A 69 15.42 -8.62 -7.63
CA TYR A 69 15.24 -8.26 -9.03
C TYR A 69 14.51 -6.95 -9.25
N VAL A 70 13.82 -6.42 -8.24
CA VAL A 70 12.99 -5.22 -8.40
C VAL A 70 13.60 -4.06 -7.63
N HIS A 71 14.02 -3.03 -8.37
CA HIS A 71 14.65 -1.82 -7.84
C HIS A 71 13.87 -0.59 -8.31
N PRO A 72 12.75 -0.26 -7.65
CA PRO A 72 11.85 0.77 -8.16
C PRO A 72 12.50 2.14 -8.13
N LYS A 73 12.35 2.88 -9.22
CA LYS A 73 12.70 4.30 -9.29
C LYS A 73 11.48 5.15 -9.00
N LEU A 74 11.70 6.33 -8.45
CA LEU A 74 10.61 7.24 -8.14
C LEU A 74 10.18 7.96 -9.43
N SER A 75 8.88 8.01 -9.70
CA SER A 75 8.36 8.86 -10.77
C SER A 75 8.51 10.34 -10.40
N VAL A 76 8.52 11.22 -11.40
CA VAL A 76 8.61 12.67 -11.18
C VAL A 76 7.42 13.16 -10.34
N GLU A 77 6.22 12.66 -10.62
CA GLU A 77 5.00 12.99 -9.88
C GLU A 77 5.09 12.58 -8.41
N ALA A 78 5.58 11.37 -8.13
CA ALA A 78 5.76 10.88 -6.77
C ALA A 78 6.81 11.70 -6.01
N ALA A 79 7.88 12.14 -6.68
CA ALA A 79 8.91 13.00 -6.10
C ALA A 79 8.34 14.36 -5.67
N ASN A 80 7.53 14.98 -6.52
CA ASN A 80 6.89 16.26 -6.23
C ASN A 80 5.95 16.14 -5.01
N ILE A 81 5.09 15.11 -4.98
CA ILE A 81 4.17 14.88 -3.85
C ILE A 81 4.93 14.72 -2.52
N LEU A 82 6.03 13.95 -2.50
CA LEU A 82 6.84 13.77 -1.30
C LEU A 82 7.58 15.05 -0.89
N GLN A 83 8.02 15.86 -1.85
CA GLN A 83 8.65 17.15 -1.60
C GLN A 83 7.66 18.14 -0.99
N ASP A 84 6.47 18.28 -1.58
CA ASP A 84 5.42 19.18 -1.10
C ASP A 84 5.01 18.82 0.33
N PHE A 85 4.76 17.53 0.60
CA PHE A 85 4.47 17.05 1.94
C PHE A 85 5.58 17.39 2.95
N TYR A 86 6.85 17.22 2.58
CA TYR A 86 7.97 17.56 3.46
C TYR A 86 8.04 19.07 3.75
N LEU A 87 7.82 19.92 2.75
CA LEU A 87 7.79 21.36 2.93
C LEU A 87 6.63 21.78 3.84
N GLU A 88 5.44 21.25 3.62
CA GLU A 88 4.27 21.49 4.48
C GLU A 88 4.53 21.07 5.93
N LEU A 89 5.08 19.87 6.12
CA LEU A 89 5.45 19.36 7.43
C LEU A 89 6.43 20.36 8.09
N ARG A 90 7.47 20.80 7.37
CA ARG A 90 8.46 21.75 7.87
C ARG A 90 7.86 23.10 8.24
N HIS A 91 6.93 23.62 7.45
CA HIS A 91 6.22 24.87 7.74
C HIS A 91 5.37 24.76 9.01
N LYS A 92 4.61 23.67 9.18
CA LYS A 92 3.79 23.44 10.38
C LYS A 92 4.60 23.47 11.67
N HIS A 93 5.86 23.04 11.63
CA HIS A 93 6.76 23.03 12.78
C HIS A 93 7.41 24.37 13.13
N GLN A 94 7.47 25.32 12.19
CA GLN A 94 8.04 26.64 12.47
C GLN A 94 7.10 27.53 13.29
N GLY A 95 5.79 27.26 13.29
CA GLY A 95 4.77 28.05 13.99
C GLY A 95 4.44 27.59 15.41
N VAL A 96 4.84 26.37 15.80
CA VAL A 96 4.56 25.79 17.13
C VAL A 96 5.84 25.90 17.95
N SER A 97 5.80 26.70 19.01
CA SER A 97 6.87 26.99 19.96
C SER A 97 7.84 25.81 20.19
N ASN A 98 9.02 25.91 19.54
CA ASN A 98 10.39 25.40 19.78
C ASN A 98 10.72 24.18 20.68
N ASP A 99 9.76 23.44 21.21
CA ASP A 99 10.01 22.30 22.11
C ASP A 99 9.84 20.93 21.42
N GLY A 100 9.62 20.95 20.10
CA GLY A 100 9.53 19.77 19.24
C GLY A 100 10.82 19.52 18.47
N ALA A 101 11.16 18.25 18.26
CA ALA A 101 12.31 17.84 17.46
C ALA A 101 12.22 18.42 16.03
N PRO A 102 13.34 18.90 15.45
CA PRO A 102 13.33 19.45 14.10
C PRO A 102 12.93 18.36 13.09
N ILE A 103 12.11 18.72 12.11
CA ILE A 103 11.88 17.87 10.94
C ILE A 103 13.19 17.76 10.19
N THR A 104 13.69 16.54 10.11
CA THR A 104 14.96 16.23 9.47
C THR A 104 14.74 15.64 8.09
N THR A 105 15.72 15.84 7.21
CA THR A 105 15.81 15.19 5.90
C THR A 105 15.67 13.67 5.96
N ARG A 106 15.99 13.06 7.12
CA ARG A 106 15.78 11.64 7.40
C ARG A 106 14.32 11.20 7.25
N GLN A 107 13.35 12.05 7.60
CA GLN A 107 11.92 11.74 7.45
C GLN A 107 11.52 11.66 5.98
N LEU A 108 12.04 12.57 5.15
CA LEU A 108 11.85 12.53 3.71
C LEU A 108 12.47 11.27 3.10
N GLU A 109 13.71 10.93 3.48
CA GLU A 109 14.36 9.69 3.05
C GLU A 109 13.56 8.44 3.45
N ALA A 110 12.98 8.43 4.65
CA ALA A 110 12.14 7.34 5.11
C ALA A 110 10.88 7.20 4.23
N CYS A 111 10.22 8.31 3.90
CA CYS A 111 9.06 8.31 3.01
C CYS A 111 9.43 7.78 1.62
N ILE A 112 10.54 8.25 1.03
CA ILE A 112 11.03 7.77 -0.26
C ILE A 112 11.26 6.25 -0.23
N ARG A 113 11.90 5.73 0.83
CA ARG A 113 12.13 4.28 0.98
C ARG A 113 10.84 3.49 1.10
N LEU A 114 9.84 4.01 1.82
CA LEU A 114 8.53 3.37 1.95
C LEU A 114 7.77 3.35 0.63
N THR A 115 7.77 4.45 -0.12
CA THR A 115 7.14 4.55 -1.44
C THR A 115 7.75 3.57 -2.44
N GLN A 116 9.09 3.46 -2.47
CA GLN A 116 9.78 2.44 -3.26
C GLN A 116 9.48 1.02 -2.77
N ALA A 117 9.38 0.81 -1.45
CA ALA A 117 9.04 -0.50 -0.91
C ALA A 117 7.64 -0.95 -1.34
N ARG A 118 6.66 -0.03 -1.39
CA ARG A 118 5.30 -0.32 -1.87
C ARG A 118 5.31 -0.78 -3.32
N ALA A 119 5.97 -0.05 -4.21
CA ALA A 119 6.10 -0.43 -5.62
C ALA A 119 6.82 -1.78 -5.81
N ARG A 120 7.84 -2.04 -5.00
CA ARG A 120 8.60 -3.30 -5.03
C ARG A 120 7.75 -4.52 -4.65
N VAL A 121 6.85 -4.39 -3.68
CA VAL A 121 5.94 -5.49 -3.31
C VAL A 121 4.98 -5.81 -4.45
N ASP A 122 4.63 -4.84 -5.28
CA ASP A 122 3.82 -5.04 -6.48
C ASP A 122 4.66 -5.45 -7.71
N LEU A 123 5.96 -5.73 -7.54
CA LEU A 123 6.93 -6.04 -8.59
C LEU A 123 7.04 -4.96 -9.69
N ARG A 124 6.73 -3.70 -9.37
CA ARG A 124 6.84 -2.58 -10.30
C ARG A 124 8.23 -1.96 -10.27
N GLU A 125 8.75 -1.58 -11.43
CA GLU A 125 10.04 -0.89 -11.57
C GLU A 125 9.94 0.62 -11.33
N GLU A 126 8.72 1.15 -11.24
CA GLU A 126 8.45 2.56 -10.99
C GLU A 126 7.44 2.74 -9.85
N ALA A 127 7.79 3.64 -8.92
CA ALA A 127 6.93 4.06 -7.83
C ALA A 127 6.14 5.30 -8.24
N THR A 128 4.82 5.17 -8.17
CA THR A 128 3.85 6.10 -8.75
C THR A 128 3.37 7.13 -7.72
N ALA A 129 2.69 8.17 -8.19
CA ALA A 129 2.03 9.16 -7.33
C ALA A 129 1.12 8.52 -6.27
N ARG A 130 0.36 7.48 -6.66
CA ARG A 130 -0.52 6.72 -5.76
C ARG A 130 0.24 6.08 -4.59
N ASP A 131 1.45 5.58 -4.85
CA ASP A 131 2.29 4.99 -3.80
C ASP A 131 2.78 6.05 -2.81
N ALA A 132 3.10 7.26 -3.29
CA ALA A 132 3.48 8.38 -2.45
C ALA A 132 2.30 8.83 -1.57
N SER A 133 1.12 9.01 -2.15
CA SER A 133 -0.09 9.38 -1.40
C SER A 133 -0.45 8.34 -0.33
N ASP A 134 -0.45 7.05 -0.68
CA ASP A 134 -0.72 5.94 0.26
C ASP A 134 0.27 5.96 1.45
N VAL A 135 1.55 6.26 1.19
CA VAL A 135 2.60 6.33 2.22
C VAL A 135 2.45 7.58 3.09
N ILE A 136 2.11 8.73 2.52
CA ILE A 136 1.84 9.95 3.28
C ILE A 136 0.69 9.72 4.26
N SER A 137 -0.43 9.19 3.77
CA SER A 137 -1.58 8.84 4.63
C SER A 137 -1.15 7.91 5.76
N LEU A 138 -0.33 6.90 5.48
CA LEU A 138 0.19 5.99 6.51
C LEU A 138 1.06 6.69 7.55
N VAL A 139 1.97 7.56 7.12
CA VAL A 139 2.85 8.33 8.01
C VAL A 139 2.03 9.27 8.88
N GLU A 140 1.08 10.01 8.31
CA GLU A 140 0.19 10.89 9.06
C GLU A 140 -0.60 10.13 10.13
N HIS A 141 -1.20 8.98 9.77
CA HIS A 141 -1.90 8.12 10.74
C HIS A 141 -0.96 7.63 11.85
N SER A 142 0.28 7.26 11.52
CA SER A 142 1.26 6.83 12.52
C SER A 142 1.65 7.98 13.45
N LEU A 143 1.83 9.19 12.94
CA LEU A 143 2.14 10.36 13.76
C LEU A 143 0.95 10.70 14.67
N MET A 144 -0.29 10.70 14.15
CA MET A 144 -1.48 10.92 14.97
C MET A 144 -1.60 9.90 16.11
N ASP A 145 -1.45 8.60 15.84
CA ASP A 145 -1.56 7.56 16.88
C ASP A 145 -0.44 7.66 17.93
N THR A 146 0.75 8.12 17.53
CA THR A 146 1.89 8.25 18.44
C THR A 146 1.81 9.53 19.30
N PHE A 147 1.15 10.57 18.80
CA PHE A 147 1.12 11.88 19.45
C PHE A 147 -0.20 12.21 20.11
N SER A 148 -1.27 11.47 19.87
CA SER A 148 -2.55 11.69 20.56
C SER A 148 -2.47 11.21 22.00
N ASP A 149 -2.34 12.14 22.95
CA ASP A 149 -2.75 11.87 24.34
C ASP A 149 -4.27 11.65 24.39
N GLU A 150 -4.81 11.12 25.50
CA GLU A 150 -6.24 10.81 25.74
C GLU A 150 -7.22 11.99 25.47
N PHE A 151 -6.70 13.18 25.16
CA PHE A 151 -7.43 14.43 24.86
C PHE A 151 -7.25 14.95 23.43
N GLY A 152 -6.59 14.21 22.51
CA GLY A 152 -6.45 14.60 21.10
C GLY A 152 -5.39 15.66 20.81
N ASN A 153 -4.55 16.00 21.79
CA ASN A 153 -3.42 16.91 21.61
C ASN A 153 -2.18 16.15 21.13
N ILE A 154 -1.56 16.62 20.05
CA ILE A 154 -0.36 16.03 19.41
C ILE A 154 0.90 16.39 20.21
N GLN A 155 1.41 15.50 21.08
CA GLN A 155 2.69 15.68 21.78
C GLN A 155 3.85 14.95 21.09
N LEU A 156 4.56 15.65 20.19
CA LEU A 156 5.73 15.12 19.45
C LEU A 156 6.92 14.71 20.33
N SER A 157 7.07 15.30 21.52
CA SER A 157 8.23 15.10 22.40
C SER A 157 8.38 13.65 22.92
N ARG A 158 7.28 12.89 23.05
CA ARG A 158 7.25 11.58 23.72
C ARG A 158 7.97 10.44 22.97
N SER A 159 8.13 10.54 21.65
CA SER A 159 8.52 9.39 20.80
C SER A 159 10.01 9.31 20.48
N ILE A 160 10.72 10.43 20.40
CA ILE A 160 12.11 10.45 19.93
C ILE A 160 13.13 9.80 20.90
N ASN A 161 12.80 9.72 22.19
CA ASN A 161 13.68 9.13 23.22
C ASN A 161 13.39 7.65 23.52
N GLY A 162 12.56 6.99 22.70
CA GLY A 162 12.27 5.55 22.87
C GLY A 162 11.35 5.20 24.05
N SER A 163 10.79 6.20 24.75
CA SER A 163 9.86 6.03 25.87
C SER A 163 8.38 6.05 25.47
N GLY A 164 8.07 6.01 24.17
CA GLY A 164 6.71 5.99 23.63
C GLY A 164 6.01 4.65 23.88
N VAL A 165 5.65 4.34 25.12
CA VAL A 165 4.69 3.28 25.41
C VAL A 165 3.32 3.74 24.89
N SER A 166 2.90 3.16 23.77
CA SER A 166 1.51 3.27 23.30
C SER A 166 0.57 2.84 24.44
N SER A 167 -0.47 3.63 24.70
CA SER A 167 -1.52 3.32 25.70
C SER A 167 -2.24 2.00 25.44
N ARG A 168 -1.96 1.33 24.32
CA ARG A 168 -2.41 -0.02 23.96
C ARG A 168 -2.09 -1.09 25.03
N ASN A 169 -1.15 -0.83 25.94
CA ASN A 169 -0.81 -1.76 27.03
C ASN A 169 -1.60 -1.54 28.35
N LYS A 170 -2.59 -0.64 28.41
CA LYS A 170 -3.53 -0.58 29.55
C LYS A 170 -4.47 -1.79 29.51
N VAL A 171 -4.00 -2.94 29.99
CA VAL A 171 -4.82 -4.12 30.28
C VAL A 171 -5.92 -3.71 31.26
N LYS A 172 -7.19 -3.88 30.86
CA LYS A 172 -8.36 -3.74 31.75
C LYS A 172 -8.20 -4.74 32.91
N LYS A 173 -7.96 -4.23 34.12
CA LYS A 173 -8.21 -4.99 35.34
C LYS A 173 -9.73 -5.04 35.55
N PHE A 174 -10.25 -6.25 35.71
CA PHE A 174 -11.57 -6.53 36.26
C PHE A 174 -11.63 -6.11 37.73
#